data_AF-A0A1Y2NT91-F1
#
_entry.id   AF-A0A1Y2NT91-F1
#
_cell.length_a   1.000
_cell.length_b   1.000
_cell.length_c   1.000
_cell.angle_alpha   90.00
_cell.angle_beta   90.00
_cell.angle_gamma   90.00
#
_symmetry.space_group_name_H-M   'P 1'
#
loop_
_entity.id
_entity.type
_entity.pdbx_description
1 polymer ?
#
loop_
_entity_poly.entity_id
_entity_poly.type
_entity_poly.pdbx_seq_one_letter_code
_entity_poly.pdbx_strand_id
1 'polypeptide(L)'
;MDGSHRRAAALLGAVGAALAVAGPVMVWRGRGGRKEIRAELAAQRIAFPEHGLPEGLAAHAGREVATGPDARAYAEYIKSNLARATGGRTYAEISAELHAAGGRDEKLAEARRTAFTGESLRASLMSAYQAWHLTTLVIGLGAALTGLGAALLATADALAPGRPGRP
;
A
#
# COMPACT_ATOMS: atom_id res chain seq x y z
N MET A 1 46.04 -9.76 -20.83
CA MET A 1 45.05 -8.72 -20.52
C MET A 1 44.22 -9.15 -19.30
N ASP A 2 44.85 -9.69 -18.25
CA ASP A 2 44.17 -10.68 -17.38
C ASP A 2 43.80 -10.14 -15.99
N GLY A 3 44.24 -8.91 -15.67
CA GLY A 3 43.95 -8.26 -14.39
C GLY A 3 42.59 -7.55 -14.37
N SER A 4 42.16 -6.99 -15.51
CA SER A 4 40.88 -6.29 -15.64
C SER A 4 39.69 -7.24 -15.53
N HIS A 5 39.75 -8.41 -16.19
CA HIS A 5 38.67 -9.40 -16.15
C HIS A 5 38.46 -10.00 -14.75
N ARG A 6 39.55 -10.28 -14.01
CA ARG A 6 39.46 -10.76 -12.62
C ARG A 6 38.87 -9.71 -11.67
N ARG A 7 39.26 -8.44 -11.81
CA ARG A 7 38.68 -7.35 -11.02
C ARG A 7 37.20 -7.14 -11.36
N ALA A 8 36.83 -7.22 -12.64
CA ALA A 8 35.45 -7.12 -13.09
C ALA A 8 34.58 -8.25 -12.51
N ALA A 9 35.05 -9.51 -12.56
CA ALA A 9 34.34 -10.65 -11.98
C ALA A 9 34.15 -10.51 -10.46
N ALA A 10 35.18 -10.05 -9.74
CA ALA A 10 35.08 -9.82 -8.28
C ALA A 10 34.06 -8.73 -7.93
N LEU A 11 34.04 -7.62 -8.68
CA LEU A 11 33.07 -6.53 -8.48
C LEU A 11 31.64 -6.98 -8.79
N LEU A 12 31.43 -7.68 -9.91
CA LEU A 12 30.12 -8.23 -10.28
C LEU A 12 29.63 -9.24 -9.24
N GLY A 13 30.51 -10.11 -8.76
CA GLY A 13 30.19 -11.08 -7.71
C GLY A 13 29.81 -10.41 -6.39
N ALA A 14 30.54 -9.37 -5.98
CA ALA A 14 30.25 -8.62 -4.76
C ALA A 14 28.89 -7.89 -4.83
N VAL A 15 28.62 -7.19 -5.94
CA VAL A 15 27.32 -6.53 -6.16
C VAL A 15 26.20 -7.57 -6.26
N GLY A 16 26.42 -8.65 -7.00
CA GLY A 16 25.46 -9.74 -7.15
C GLY A 16 25.09 -10.37 -5.80
N ALA A 17 26.08 -10.66 -4.95
CA ALA A 17 25.87 -11.18 -3.60
C ALA A 17 25.08 -10.20 -2.73
N ALA A 18 25.44 -8.91 -2.75
CA ALA A 18 24.72 -7.89 -1.99
C ALA A 18 23.25 -7.80 -2.40
N LEU A 19 22.96 -7.81 -3.70
CA LEU A 19 21.59 -7.78 -4.23
C LEU A 19 20.82 -9.08 -3.95
N ALA A 20 21.49 -10.23 -4.05
CA ALA A 20 20.90 -11.53 -3.75
C ALA A 20 20.51 -11.69 -2.26
N VAL A 21 21.15 -10.93 -1.36
CA VAL A 21 20.75 -10.85 0.06
C VAL A 21 19.71 -9.76 0.30
N ALA A 22 19.90 -8.57 -0.26
CA ALA A 22 18.99 -7.44 -0.06
C ALA A 22 17.58 -7.73 -0.58
N GLY A 23 17.48 -8.35 -1.76
CA GLY A 23 16.21 -8.67 -2.40
C GLY A 23 15.26 -9.52 -1.53
N PRO A 24 15.69 -10.70 -1.04
CA PRO A 24 14.88 -11.54 -0.16
C PRO A 24 14.52 -10.86 1.17
N VAL A 25 15.43 -10.07 1.75
CA VAL A 25 15.15 -9.30 2.97
C VAL A 25 14.02 -8.29 2.73
N MET A 26 14.03 -7.59 1.60
CA MET A 26 12.94 -6.67 1.22
C MET A 26 11.61 -7.42 1.04
N VAL A 27 11.62 -8.57 0.35
CA VAL A 27 10.42 -9.41 0.20
C VAL A 27 9.86 -9.83 1.55
N TRP A 28 10.73 -10.30 2.45
CA TRP A 28 10.32 -10.72 3.79
C TRP A 28 9.73 -9.57 4.60
N ARG A 29 10.40 -8.41 4.62
CA ARG A 29 9.90 -7.18 5.29
C ARG A 29 8.57 -6.71 4.71
N GLY A 30 8.44 -6.67 3.38
CA GLY A 30 7.19 -6.28 2.73
C GLY A 30 6.03 -7.22 3.02
N ARG A 31 6.28 -8.54 3.09
CA ARG A 31 5.27 -9.53 3.52
C ARG A 31 4.90 -9.36 4.99
N GLY A 32 5.86 -9.02 5.85
CA GLY A 32 5.63 -8.67 7.25
C GLY A 32 4.68 -7.50 7.39
N GLY A 33 5.00 -6.36 6.75
CA GLY A 33 4.13 -5.18 6.77
C GLY A 33 2.74 -5.46 6.20
N ARG A 34 2.62 -6.34 5.20
CA ARG A 34 1.30 -6.76 4.69
C ARG A 34 0.46 -7.51 5.71
N LYS A 35 1.08 -8.36 6.53
CA LYS A 35 0.37 -9.08 7.60
C LYS A 35 -0.10 -8.11 8.69
N GLU A 36 0.75 -7.15 9.05
CA GLU A 36 0.42 -6.11 10.03
C GLU A 36 -0.77 -5.26 9.57
N ILE A 37 -0.76 -4.77 8.32
CA ILE A 37 -1.89 -4.01 7.76
C ILE A 37 -3.19 -4.84 7.80
N ARG A 38 -3.14 -6.14 7.46
CA ARG A 38 -4.33 -7.01 7.55
C ARG A 38 -4.82 -7.15 9.00
N ALA A 39 -3.89 -7.31 9.94
CA ALA A 39 -4.21 -7.46 11.35
C ALA A 39 -4.87 -6.19 11.90
N GLU A 40 -4.31 -5.02 11.60
CA GLU A 40 -4.87 -3.72 12.00
C GLU A 40 -6.25 -3.48 11.41
N LEU A 41 -6.44 -3.74 10.11
CA LEU A 41 -7.75 -3.61 9.46
C LEU A 41 -8.79 -4.57 10.05
N ALA A 42 -8.43 -5.84 10.23
CA ALA A 42 -9.32 -6.85 10.82
C ALA A 42 -9.66 -6.54 12.29
N ALA A 43 -8.73 -5.94 13.06
CA ALA A 43 -8.96 -5.54 14.44
C ALA A 43 -10.07 -4.49 14.57
N GLN A 44 -10.28 -3.66 13.55
CA GLN A 44 -11.37 -2.67 13.53
C GLN A 44 -12.76 -3.30 13.33
N ARG A 45 -12.84 -4.58 12.92
CA ARG A 45 -14.10 -5.30 12.66
C ARG A 45 -15.09 -4.54 11.78
N ILE A 46 -14.56 -3.81 10.80
CA ILE A 46 -15.37 -3.06 9.83
C ILE A 46 -15.85 -4.04 8.76
N ALA A 47 -17.14 -4.06 8.50
CA ALA A 47 -17.76 -4.87 7.46
C ALA A 47 -18.66 -4.01 6.57
N PHE A 48 -18.73 -4.38 5.29
CA PHE A 48 -19.69 -3.77 4.39
C PHE A 48 -21.11 -4.22 4.76
N PRO A 49 -22.11 -3.34 4.63
CA PRO A 49 -23.51 -3.74 4.79
C PRO A 49 -23.92 -4.75 3.73
N GLU A 50 -24.86 -5.63 4.09
CA GLU A 50 -25.45 -6.63 3.20
C GLU A 50 -26.27 -6.01 2.05
N HIS A 51 -26.84 -4.82 2.28
CA HIS A 51 -27.75 -4.15 1.36
C HIS A 51 -27.43 -2.65 1.27
N GLY A 52 -27.88 -2.00 0.20
CA GLY A 52 -27.70 -0.56 0.01
C GLY A 52 -26.28 -0.14 -0.38
N LEU A 53 -25.48 -1.08 -0.88
CA LEU A 53 -24.21 -0.78 -1.52
C LEU A 53 -24.44 -0.23 -2.94
N PRO A 54 -23.63 0.74 -3.39
CA PRO A 54 -23.58 1.13 -4.80
C PRO A 54 -23.25 -0.07 -5.70
N GLU A 55 -23.70 -0.05 -6.96
CA GLU A 55 -23.52 -1.18 -7.92
C GLU A 55 -22.06 -1.65 -8.01
N GLY A 56 -21.10 -0.72 -8.05
CA GLY A 56 -19.66 -1.04 -8.10
C GLY A 56 -19.08 -1.71 -6.85
N LEU A 57 -19.84 -1.74 -5.74
CA LEU A 57 -19.42 -2.33 -4.47
C LEU A 57 -20.21 -3.59 -4.09
N ALA A 58 -21.21 -4.02 -4.88
CA ALA A 58 -22.06 -5.16 -4.56
C ALA A 58 -21.28 -6.45 -4.24
N ALA A 59 -20.15 -6.68 -4.92
CA ALA A 59 -19.26 -7.82 -4.67
C ALA A 59 -18.59 -7.81 -3.27
N HIS A 60 -18.74 -6.73 -2.50
CA HIS A 60 -18.22 -6.58 -1.15
C HIS A 60 -19.31 -6.73 -0.08
N ALA A 61 -20.58 -6.97 -0.44
CA ALA A 61 -21.67 -7.17 0.51
C ALA A 61 -21.31 -8.22 1.58
N GLY A 62 -21.52 -7.88 2.86
CA GLY A 62 -21.24 -8.75 4.00
C GLY A 62 -19.76 -9.05 4.28
N ARG A 63 -18.85 -8.58 3.43
CA ARG A 63 -17.41 -8.86 3.58
C ARG A 63 -16.77 -7.94 4.61
N GLU A 64 -15.79 -8.47 5.33
CA GLU A 64 -14.93 -7.68 6.20
C GLU A 64 -13.89 -6.89 5.41
N VAL A 65 -13.56 -5.70 5.93
CA VAL A 65 -12.48 -4.86 5.42
C VAL A 65 -11.15 -5.37 5.99
N ALA A 66 -10.49 -6.27 5.27
CA ALA A 66 -9.27 -6.92 5.74
C ALA A 66 -8.03 -6.61 4.88
N THR A 67 -8.19 -5.97 3.73
CA THR A 67 -7.07 -5.66 2.82
C THR A 67 -7.04 -4.20 2.40
N GLY A 68 -5.91 -3.74 1.88
CA GLY A 68 -5.80 -2.40 1.29
C GLY A 68 -6.89 -2.11 0.24
N PRO A 69 -7.09 -3.00 -0.77
CA PRO A 69 -8.18 -2.85 -1.73
C PRO A 69 -9.57 -2.75 -1.09
N ASP A 70 -9.85 -3.57 -0.07
CA ASP A 70 -11.12 -3.49 0.67
C ASP A 70 -11.26 -2.14 1.40
N ALA A 71 -10.17 -1.65 2.01
CA ALA A 71 -10.15 -0.35 2.69
C ALA A 71 -10.44 0.80 1.72
N ARG A 72 -9.90 0.74 0.50
CA ARG A 72 -10.23 1.70 -0.57
C ARG A 72 -11.69 1.61 -0.99
N ALA A 73 -12.22 0.41 -1.17
CA ALA A 73 -13.63 0.20 -1.51
C ALA A 73 -14.56 0.74 -0.41
N TYR A 74 -14.22 0.52 0.86
CA TYR A 74 -14.99 1.03 2.00
C TYR A 74 -14.88 2.55 2.13
N ALA A 75 -13.70 3.12 1.84
CA ALA A 75 -13.55 4.57 1.78
C ALA A 75 -14.48 5.18 0.70
N GLU A 76 -14.62 4.56 -0.48
CA GLU A 76 -15.54 5.04 -1.51
C GLU A 76 -17.02 4.91 -1.08
N TYR A 77 -17.35 3.84 -0.36
CA TYR A 77 -18.66 3.70 0.29
C TYR A 77 -18.95 4.88 1.23
N ILE A 78 -18.01 5.20 2.14
CA ILE A 78 -18.14 6.36 3.05
C ILE A 78 -18.34 7.64 2.25
N LYS A 79 -17.58 7.86 1.18
CA LYS A 79 -17.69 9.07 0.36
C LYS A 79 -19.08 9.25 -0.23
N SER A 80 -19.64 8.18 -0.79
CA SER A 80 -20.99 8.22 -1.37
C SER A 80 -22.06 8.55 -0.32
N ASN A 81 -21.94 7.99 0.88
CA ASN A 81 -22.83 8.28 2.00
C ASN A 81 -22.63 9.69 2.55
N LEU A 82 -21.37 10.14 2.62
CA LEU A 82 -21.03 11.46 3.12
C LEU A 82 -21.59 12.55 2.20
N ALA A 83 -21.42 12.38 0.87
CA ALA A 83 -22.03 13.28 -0.11
C ALA A 83 -23.55 13.33 0.04
N ARG A 84 -24.22 12.20 0.33
CA ARG A 84 -25.67 12.20 0.61
C ARG A 84 -26.01 12.94 1.90
N ALA A 85 -25.22 12.75 2.96
CA ALA A 85 -25.44 13.36 4.27
C ALA A 85 -25.17 14.88 4.26
N THR A 86 -24.18 15.35 3.49
CA THR A 86 -23.82 16.77 3.41
C THR A 86 -24.52 17.51 2.27
N GLY A 87 -25.23 16.81 1.39
CA GLY A 87 -25.79 17.38 0.17
C GLY A 87 -24.72 17.71 -0.87
N GLY A 88 -23.61 16.96 -0.88
CA GLY A 88 -22.48 17.14 -1.80
C GLY A 88 -21.46 18.19 -1.36
N ARG A 89 -21.77 18.97 -0.32
CA ARG A 89 -20.89 20.02 0.21
C ARG A 89 -19.71 19.41 0.95
N THR A 90 -18.56 20.04 0.78
CA THR A 90 -17.31 19.76 1.47
C THR A 90 -17.30 20.37 2.88
N TYR A 91 -16.37 19.93 3.72
CA TYR A 91 -16.14 20.53 5.03
C TYR A 91 -15.91 22.06 4.96
N ALA A 92 -15.16 22.53 3.96
CA ALA A 92 -14.82 23.93 3.80
C ALA A 92 -16.06 24.78 3.44
N GLU A 93 -16.90 24.29 2.53
CA GLU A 93 -18.14 24.96 2.13
C GLU A 93 -19.12 25.05 3.31
N ILE A 94 -19.34 23.94 4.04
CA ILE A 94 -20.23 23.95 5.22
C ILE A 94 -19.68 24.88 6.30
N SER A 95 -18.35 24.92 6.48
CA SER A 95 -17.72 25.84 7.44
C SER A 95 -17.95 27.30 7.06
N ALA A 96 -17.82 27.64 5.77
CA ALA A 96 -18.09 28.99 5.27
C ALA A 96 -19.55 29.39 5.47
N GLU A 97 -20.50 28.49 5.17
CA GLU A 97 -21.94 28.71 5.41
C GLU A 97 -22.24 28.92 6.90
N LEU A 98 -21.67 28.09 7.79
CA LEU A 98 -21.85 28.23 9.24
C LEU A 98 -21.32 29.58 9.74
N HIS A 99 -20.17 30.01 9.24
CA HIS A 99 -19.61 31.32 9.57
C HIS A 99 -20.50 32.47 9.06
N ALA A 100 -21.02 32.37 7.84
CA ALA A 100 -21.96 33.35 7.28
C ALA A 100 -23.27 33.43 8.08
N ALA A 101 -23.73 32.30 8.63
CA ALA A 101 -24.90 32.21 9.52
C ALA A 101 -24.64 32.71 10.96
N GLY A 102 -23.45 33.25 11.25
CA GLY A 102 -23.09 33.74 12.58
C GLY A 102 -22.82 32.63 13.59
N GLY A 103 -22.51 31.40 13.14
CA GLY A 103 -22.04 30.30 13.98
C GLY A 103 -23.08 29.63 14.86
N ARG A 104 -24.37 29.97 14.72
CA ARG A 104 -25.47 29.46 15.58
C ARG A 104 -26.35 28.40 14.91
N ASP A 105 -26.11 28.10 13.64
CA ASP A 105 -26.88 27.07 12.93
C ASP A 105 -26.42 25.67 13.37
N GLU A 106 -27.24 25.02 14.20
CA GLU A 106 -26.96 23.69 14.73
C GLU A 106 -26.86 22.62 13.62
N LYS A 107 -27.67 22.74 12.55
CA LYS A 107 -27.64 21.79 11.43
C LYS A 107 -26.35 21.91 10.65
N LEU A 108 -25.89 23.12 10.38
CA LEU A 108 -24.59 23.35 9.72
C LEU A 108 -23.43 22.91 10.62
N ALA A 109 -23.53 23.14 11.94
CA ALA A 109 -22.52 22.66 12.89
C ALA A 109 -22.45 21.13 12.94
N GLU A 110 -23.59 20.44 12.92
CA GLU A 110 -23.65 18.98 12.83
C GLU A 110 -23.14 18.46 11.48
N ALA A 111 -23.58 19.04 10.35
CA ALA A 111 -23.10 18.67 9.03
C ALA A 111 -21.57 18.83 8.90
N ARG A 112 -21.01 19.89 9.48
CA ARG A 112 -19.56 20.12 9.53
C ARG A 112 -18.84 19.03 10.33
N ARG A 113 -19.38 18.62 11.48
CA ARG A 113 -18.84 17.52 12.28
C ARG A 113 -18.87 16.21 11.51
N THR A 114 -20.00 15.90 10.88
CA THR A 114 -20.16 14.69 10.04
C THR A 114 -19.19 14.68 8.86
N ALA A 115 -19.04 15.81 8.15
CA ALA A 115 -18.07 15.98 7.07
C ALA A 115 -16.64 15.70 7.55
N PHE A 116 -16.26 16.29 8.68
CA PHE A 116 -14.93 16.11 9.25
C PHE A 116 -14.67 14.65 9.66
N THR A 117 -15.60 14.03 10.40
CA THR A 117 -15.46 12.65 10.85
C THR A 117 -15.40 11.69 9.66
N GLY A 118 -16.28 11.86 8.68
CA GLY A 118 -16.33 11.03 7.48
C GLY A 118 -15.05 11.10 6.65
N GLU A 119 -14.54 12.30 6.39
CA GLU A 119 -13.27 12.46 5.66
C GLU A 119 -12.06 11.98 6.47
N SER A 120 -12.08 12.12 7.80
CA SER A 120 -11.01 11.59 8.66
C SER A 120 -10.93 10.06 8.61
N LEU A 121 -12.08 9.38 8.67
CA LEU A 121 -12.16 7.93 8.51
C LEU A 121 -11.75 7.48 7.11
N ARG A 122 -12.15 8.21 6.06
CA ARG A 122 -11.68 7.96 4.69
C ARG A 122 -10.17 8.11 4.58
N ALA A 123 -9.60 9.15 5.18
CA ALA A 123 -8.16 9.40 5.13
C ALA A 123 -7.37 8.26 5.78
N SER A 124 -7.82 7.74 6.94
CA SER A 124 -7.16 6.60 7.59
C SER A 124 -7.23 5.32 6.75
N LEU A 125 -8.38 5.01 6.15
CA LEU A 125 -8.54 3.86 5.24
C LEU A 125 -7.70 4.00 3.97
N MET A 126 -7.64 5.21 3.40
CA MET A 126 -6.79 5.49 2.24
C MET A 126 -5.30 5.42 2.60
N SER A 127 -4.92 5.76 3.83
CA SER A 127 -3.56 5.55 4.34
C SER A 127 -3.22 4.06 4.40
N ALA A 128 -4.13 3.21 4.92
CA ALA A 128 -3.95 1.76 4.91
C ALA A 128 -3.83 1.19 3.48
N TYR A 129 -4.62 1.69 2.52
CA TYR A 129 -4.49 1.33 1.11
C TYR A 129 -3.14 1.76 0.51
N GLN A 130 -2.65 2.96 0.83
CA GLN A 130 -1.34 3.44 0.37
C GLN A 130 -0.21 2.59 0.96
N ALA A 131 -0.25 2.31 2.26
CA ALA A 131 0.70 1.42 2.93
C ALA A 131 0.70 0.03 2.29
N TRP A 132 -0.49 -0.51 1.96
CA TRP A 132 -0.60 -1.76 1.23
C TRP A 132 0.10 -1.71 -0.13
N HIS A 133 -0.11 -0.65 -0.89
CA HIS A 133 0.54 -0.48 -2.18
C HIS A 133 2.06 -0.39 -2.05
N LEU A 134 2.56 0.37 -1.08
CA LEU A 134 3.99 0.44 -0.75
C LEU A 134 4.58 -0.94 -0.43
N THR A 135 3.90 -1.78 0.35
CA THR A 135 4.39 -3.16 0.58
C THR A 135 4.45 -3.97 -0.71
N THR A 136 3.55 -3.73 -1.66
CA THR A 136 3.58 -4.40 -2.98
C THR A 136 4.82 -4.01 -3.76
N LEU A 137 5.14 -2.71 -3.78
CA LEU A 137 6.32 -2.19 -4.44
C LEU A 137 7.60 -2.73 -3.80
N VAL A 138 7.69 -2.76 -2.48
CA VAL A 138 8.84 -3.30 -1.75
C VAL A 138 9.05 -4.79 -2.05
N ILE A 139 7.97 -5.58 -2.08
CA ILE A 139 8.03 -7.00 -2.45
C ILE A 139 8.47 -7.16 -3.91
N GLY A 140 7.86 -6.41 -4.83
CA GLY A 140 8.19 -6.48 -6.26
C GLY A 140 9.63 -6.09 -6.55
N LEU A 141 10.11 -5.00 -5.96
CA LEU A 141 11.51 -4.57 -6.07
C LEU A 141 12.46 -5.58 -5.44
N GLY A 142 12.12 -6.11 -4.26
CA GLY A 142 12.91 -7.17 -3.63
C GLY A 142 13.05 -8.40 -4.52
N ALA A 143 11.97 -8.84 -5.16
CA ALA A 143 12.01 -9.96 -6.12
C ALA A 143 12.89 -9.63 -7.34
N ALA A 144 12.76 -8.43 -7.91
CA ALA A 144 13.57 -7.98 -9.04
C ALA A 144 15.08 -7.93 -8.68
N LEU A 145 15.43 -7.37 -7.52
CA LEU A 145 16.82 -7.32 -7.04
C LEU A 145 17.37 -8.70 -6.75
N THR A 146 16.55 -9.63 -6.25
CA THR A 146 16.95 -11.04 -6.08
C THR A 146 17.32 -11.66 -7.42
N GLY A 147 16.47 -11.48 -8.44
CA GLY A 147 16.72 -11.99 -9.79
C GLY A 147 17.97 -11.37 -10.42
N LEU A 148 18.15 -10.06 -10.29
CA LEU A 148 19.33 -9.35 -10.78
C LEU A 148 20.60 -9.81 -10.05
N GLY A 149 20.55 -9.96 -8.73
CA GLY A 149 21.67 -10.46 -7.93
C GLY A 149 22.10 -11.86 -8.36
N ALA A 150 21.14 -12.77 -8.56
CA ALA A 150 21.40 -14.11 -9.07
C ALA A 150 22.04 -14.10 -10.48
N ALA A 151 21.56 -13.25 -11.38
CA ALA A 151 22.13 -13.11 -12.72
C ALA A 151 23.57 -12.57 -12.69
N LEU A 152 23.86 -11.59 -11.81
CA LEU A 152 25.21 -11.05 -11.63
C LEU A 152 26.17 -12.08 -11.03
N LEU A 153 25.70 -12.90 -10.08
CA LEU A 153 26.50 -14.00 -9.53
C LEU A 153 26.82 -15.05 -10.61
N ALA A 154 25.84 -15.42 -11.43
CA ALA A 154 26.05 -16.37 -12.53
C ALA A 154 27.04 -15.84 -13.58
N THR A 155 26.95 -14.55 -13.93
CA THR A 155 27.89 -13.93 -14.87
C THR A 155 29.30 -13.76 -14.29
N ALA A 156 29.42 -13.46 -13.00
CA ALA A 156 30.71 -13.42 -12.31
C ALA A 156 31.39 -14.80 -12.28
N ASP A 157 30.64 -15.87 -12.02
CA ASP A 157 31.16 -17.24 -12.04
C ASP A 157 31.61 -17.66 -13.45
N ALA A 158 30.85 -17.31 -14.49
CA ALA A 158 31.22 -17.57 -15.89
C ALA A 158 32.48 -16.82 -16.36
N LEU A 159 32.77 -15.65 -15.77
CA LEU A 159 33.95 -14.83 -16.07
C LEU A 159 35.17 -15.20 -15.22
N ALA A 160 34.99 -15.98 -14.15
CA ALA A 160 36.09 -16.47 -13.33
C ALA A 160 36.84 -17.58 -14.09
N PRO A 161 38.14 -17.41 -14.40
CA PRO A 161 38.88 -18.41 -15.17
C PRO A 161 38.98 -19.74 -14.40
N GLY A 162 38.42 -20.80 -15.00
CA GLY A 162 38.68 -22.22 -14.75
C GLY A 162 38.82 -22.68 -13.29
N ARG A 163 37.74 -23.21 -12.71
CA ARG A 163 37.90 -24.28 -11.71
C ARG A 163 38.42 -25.53 -12.43
N PRO A 164 39.62 -26.04 -12.11
CA PRO A 164 40.06 -27.32 -12.67
C PRO A 164 39.20 -28.45 -12.10
N GLY A 165 38.57 -29.24 -12.98
CA GLY A 165 38.09 -30.60 -12.72
C GLY A 165 36.74 -30.75 -12.00
N ARG A 166 35.70 -31.09 -12.76
CA ARG A 166 34.73 -32.13 -12.39
C ARG A 166 34.82 -33.23 -13.45
N PRO A 167 34.73 -34.50 -13.02
CA PRO A 167 35.57 -35.64 -13.44
C PRO A 167 35.59 -35.96 -14.93
#